data_AF-A0A5K7ZSK7-F1
#
_entry.id   AF-A0A5K7ZSK7-F1
#
_cell.length_a   1.000
_cell.length_b   1.000
_cell.length_c   1.000
_cell.angle_alpha   90.00
_cell.angle_beta   90.00
_cell.angle_gamma   90.00
#
_symmetry.space_group_name_H-M   'P 1'
#
loop_
_entity.id
_entity.type
_entity.pdbx_description
1 polymer ?
#
loop_
_entity_poly.entity_id
_entity_poly.type
_entity_poly.pdbx_seq_one_letter_code
_entity_poly.pdbx_strand_id
1 'polypeptide(L)' 'MKDDTRHKIEIAVNLEYSQEFADWLNKKGHVASVGRTTENFINGVCTADDNFANEIIRQLWEEFRSDGIDVSFRG' A
#
# COMPACT_ATOMS: atom_id res chain seq x y z
N MET A 1 -20.10 12.66 -6.16
CA MET A 1 -20.01 11.22 -5.86
C MET A 1 -18.62 11.02 -5.30
N LYS A 2 -18.48 10.54 -4.05
CA LYS A 2 -17.15 10.19 -3.53
C LYS A 2 -16.81 8.87 -4.21
N ASP A 3 -15.90 8.90 -5.18
CA ASP A 3 -15.29 7.70 -5.73
C ASP A 3 -14.85 6.84 -4.56
N ASP A 4 -15.41 5.65 -4.49
CA ASP A 4 -15.12 4.69 -3.44
C ASP A 4 -13.75 4.08 -3.77
N THR A 5 -12.67 4.82 -3.52
CA THR A 5 -11.26 4.42 -3.77
C THR A 5 -10.79 3.32 -2.81
N ARG A 6 -11.72 2.52 -2.27
CA ARG A 6 -11.40 1.38 -1.42
C ARG A 6 -10.91 0.26 -2.32
N HIS A 7 -9.70 -0.19 -2.03
CA HIS A 7 -9.03 -1.24 -2.77
C HIS A 7 -8.83 -2.42 -1.83
N LYS A 8 -8.96 -3.63 -2.37
CA LYS A 8 -8.45 -4.83 -1.72
C LYS A 8 -6.96 -4.92 -2.04
N ILE A 9 -6.12 -4.82 -1.03
CA ILE A 9 -4.66 -4.72 -1.21
C ILE A 9 -4.00 -5.90 -0.51
N GLU A 10 -3.17 -6.63 -1.24
CA GLU A 10 -2.28 -7.63 -0.67
C GLU A 10 -0.85 -7.09 -0.74
N ILE A 11 -0.20 -6.97 0.43
CA ILE A 11 1.16 -6.44 0.55
C ILE A 11 2.16 -7.59 0.56
N ALA A 12 3.23 -7.46 -0.22
CA ALA A 12 4.31 -8.42 -0.26
C ALA A 12 4.89 -8.70 1.15
N VAL A 13 5.07 -9.97 1.50
CA VAL A 13 5.51 -10.39 2.84
C VAL A 13 6.94 -9.94 3.18
N ASN A 14 7.76 -9.74 2.16
CA ASN A 14 9.14 -9.30 2.28
C ASN A 14 9.29 -7.77 2.31
N LEU A 15 8.19 -7.02 2.22
CA LEU A 15 8.24 -5.56 2.33
C LEU A 15 8.49 -5.19 3.80
N GLU A 16 9.56 -4.42 4.03
CA GLU A 16 9.83 -3.78 5.31
C GLU A 16 8.61 -2.91 5.67
N TYR A 17 8.07 -3.02 6.88
CA TYR A 17 6.81 -2.38 7.29
C TYR A 17 5.54 -2.90 6.61
N SER A 18 5.55 -4.12 6.04
CA SER A 18 4.35 -4.71 5.40
C SER A 18 3.12 -4.70 6.31
N GLN A 19 3.28 -5.01 7.60
CA GLN A 19 2.19 -5.00 8.57
C GLN A 19 1.73 -3.58 8.88
N GLU A 20 2.65 -2.66 9.19
CA GLU A 20 2.33 -1.27 9.50
C GLU A 20 1.68 -0.55 8.32
N PHE A 21 2.11 -0.86 7.11
CA PHE A 21 1.51 -0.32 5.90
C PHE A 21 0.10 -0.88 5.67
N ALA A 22 -0.10 -2.18 5.85
CA ALA A 22 -1.44 -2.78 5.79
C ALA A 22 -2.38 -2.16 6.85
N ASP A 23 -1.89 -1.95 8.08
CA ASP A 23 -2.67 -1.32 9.14
C ASP A 23 -3.00 0.15 8.83
N TRP A 24 -2.04 0.90 8.25
CA TRP A 24 -2.27 2.28 7.80
C TRP A 24 -3.32 2.34 6.67
N LEU A 25 -3.25 1.44 5.69
CA LEU A 25 -4.22 1.32 4.61
C LEU A 25 -5.62 1.01 5.13
N ASN A 26 -5.73 0.09 6.09
CA ASN A 26 -7.00 -0.23 6.75
C ASN A 26 -7.57 0.99 7.50
N LYS A 27 -6.73 1.81 8.15
CA LYS A 27 -7.17 3.07 8.79
C LYS A 27 -7.67 4.12 7.79
N LYS A 28 -7.12 4.16 6.58
CA LYS A 28 -7.59 5.01 5.48
C LYS A 28 -8.88 4.47 4.83
N GLY A 29 -9.29 3.25 5.15
CA GLY A 29 -10.54 2.63 4.72
C GLY A 29 -10.40 1.60 3.61
N HIS A 30 -9.18 1.25 3.19
CA HIS A 30 -8.94 0.13 2.28
C HIS A 30 -9.12 -1.22 3.00
N VAL A 31 -9.07 -2.32 2.25
CA VAL A 31 -9.06 -3.68 2.80
C VAL A 31 -7.68 -4.27 2.51
N ALA A 32 -6.74 -4.09 3.43
CA ALA A 32 -5.35 -4.47 3.24
C ALA A 32 -4.94 -5.63 4.15
N SER A 33 -4.11 -6.53 3.62
CA SER A 33 -3.50 -7.62 4.36
C SER A 33 -2.09 -7.91 3.86
N VAL A 34 -1.22 -8.42 4.72
CA VAL A 34 0.06 -8.98 4.28
C VAL A 34 -0.20 -10.34 3.62
N GLY A 35 0.27 -10.46 2.38
CA GLY A 35 0.17 -11.66 1.56
C GLY A 35 1.17 -12.74 1.95
N ARG A 36 1.23 -13.77 1.11
CA ARG A 36 2.24 -14.85 1.23
C ARG A 36 3.33 -14.76 0.16
N THR A 37 3.14 -13.89 -0.82
CA THR A 37 4.02 -13.68 -1.96
C THR A 37 4.97 -12.52 -1.70
N THR A 38 6.00 -12.41 -2.54
CA THR A 38 6.88 -11.24 -2.61
C THR A 38 6.37 -10.14 -3.53
N GLU A 39 5.14 -10.29 -4.02
CA GLU A 39 4.46 -9.36 -4.93
C GLU A 39 3.28 -8.71 -4.24
N ASN A 40 2.95 -7.49 -4.66
CA ASN A 40 1.77 -6.77 -4.21
C ASN A 40 0.61 -6.97 -5.19
N PHE A 41 -0.62 -6.95 -4.66
CA PHE A 41 -1.82 -7.05 -5.48
C PHE A 41 -2.82 -5.95 -5.14
N ILE A 42 -3.42 -5.36 -6.17
CA ILE A 42 -4.54 -4.42 -6.04
C ILE A 42 -5.76 -5.04 -6.70
N ASN A 43 -6.83 -5.25 -5.94
CA ASN A 43 -8.07 -5.89 -6.39
C ASN A 43 -7.84 -7.25 -7.09
N GLY A 44 -6.79 -7.99 -6.67
CA GLY A 44 -6.40 -9.28 -7.24
C GLY A 44 -5.49 -9.21 -8.46
N VAL A 45 -5.11 -8.02 -8.92
CA VAL A 45 -4.16 -7.81 -10.03
C VAL A 45 -2.75 -7.61 -9.47
N CYS A 46 -1.77 -8.36 -9.98
CA CYS A 46 -0.37 -8.19 -9.59
C CYS A 46 0.15 -6.84 -10.06
N THR A 47 0.80 -6.09 -9.19
CA THR A 47 1.38 -4.79 -9.53
C THR A 47 2.58 -4.91 -10.47
N ALA A 48 3.20 -6.09 -10.59
CA ALA A 48 4.28 -6.32 -11.54
C ALA A 48 3.77 -6.45 -12.99
N ASP A 49 2.51 -6.86 -13.18
CA ASP A 49 1.90 -7.11 -14.49
C ASP A 49 1.04 -5.93 -14.98
N ASP A 50 0.68 -4.99 -14.09
CA ASP A 50 -0.21 -3.87 -14.39
C ASP A 50 0.35 -2.55 -13.85
N ASN A 51 0.65 -1.63 -14.78
CA ASN A 51 1.22 -0.31 -14.48
C ASN A 51 0.29 0.54 -13.62
N PHE A 52 -1.03 0.43 -13.79
CA PHE A 52 -1.99 1.21 -13.01
C PHE A 52 -2.06 0.71 -11.57
N ALA A 53 -2.10 -0.61 -11.36
CA ALA A 53 -2.00 -1.19 -10.02
C ALA A 53 -0.67 -0.80 -9.33
N ASN A 54 0.43 -0.79 -10.09
CA ASN A 54 1.73 -0.35 -9.61
C ASN A 54 1.76 1.13 -9.21
N GLU A 55 1.14 2.00 -10.01
CA GLU A 55 1.05 3.42 -9.69
C GLU A 55 0.24 3.68 -8.41
N ILE A 56 -0.87 2.97 -8.22
CA ILE A 56 -1.68 3.05 -7.00
C ILE A 56 -0.86 2.67 -5.78
N ILE A 57 -0.22 1.49 -5.78
CA ILE A 57 0.53 1.04 -4.60
C ILE A 57 1.72 1.98 -4.31
N ARG A 58 2.36 2.52 -5.35
CA ARG A 58 3.46 3.49 -5.19
C ARG A 58 2.99 4.78 -4.54
N GLN A 59 1.87 5.34 -4.97
CA GLN A 59 1.31 6.56 -4.36
C GLN A 59 0.94 6.35 -2.90
N LEU A 60 0.27 5.23 -2.59
CA LEU A 60 -0.09 4.88 -1.22
C LEU A 60 1.14 4.67 -0.34
N TRP A 61 2.21 4.07 -0.89
CA TRP A 61 3.47 3.88 -0.18
C TRP A 61 4.19 5.20 0.12
N GLU A 62 4.20 6.13 -0.83
CA GLU A 62 4.76 7.47 -0.64
C GLU A 62 3.97 8.25 0.43
N GLU A 63 2.64 8.15 0.43
CA GLU A 63 1.79 8.76 1.46
C GLU A 63 2.02 8.13 2.84
N PHE A 64 2.08 6.79 2.94
CA PHE A 64 2.41 6.10 4.19
C PHE A 64 3.74 6.56 4.78
N ARG A 65 4.78 6.70 3.96
CA ARG A 65 6.07 7.23 4.40
C ARG A 65 5.98 8.69 4.85
N SER A 66 5.15 9.50 4.21
CA SER A 66 4.93 10.89 4.58
C SER A 66 4.13 11.03 5.89
N ASP A 67 3.19 10.12 6.14
CA ASP A 67 2.34 10.12 7.35
C ASP A 67 3.02 9.45 8.55
N GLY A 68 3.78 8.39 8.32
CA GLY A 68 4.38 7.52 9.35
C GLY A 68 5.80 7.89 9.76
N ILE A 69 6.50 8.70 8.95
CA ILE A 69 7.83 9.19 9.28
C ILE A 69 7.74 10.69 9.45
N ASP A 70 7.75 11.12 10.70
CA ASP A 70 8.42 12.35 11.08
C ASP A 70 9.88 12.26 10.57
N VAL A 71 10.11 12.61 9.29
CA VAL A 71 11.44 12.83 8.70
C VAL A 71 12.03 14.15 9.18
N SER A 72 11.69 14.58 10.39
CA SER A 72 12.56 15.40 11.21
C SER A 72 13.86 14.63 11.45
N PHE A 73 14.75 14.60 10.46
CA PHE A 73 16.19 14.89 10.62
C PHE A 73 16.90 14.80 9.26
N ARG A 74 17.34 15.98 8.80
CA ARG A 74 18.47 16.30 7.87
C ARG A 74 18.16 16.24 6.37
N GLY A 75 18.23 17.35 5.64
CA GLY A 75 18.86 18.65 5.93
C GLY A 75 18.39 19.80 5.07
#